data_AF-A0A382Z0J6-F1
#
_entry.id   AF-A0A382Z0J6-F1
#
_cell.length_a   1.000
_cell.length_b   1.000
_cell.length_c   1.000
_cell.angle_alpha   90.00
_cell.angle_beta   90.00
_cell.angle_gamma   90.00
#
_symmetry.space_group_name_H-M   'P 1'
#
loop_
_entity.id
_entity.type
_entity.pdbx_description
1 polymer ?
#
loop_
_entity_poly.entity_id
_entity_poly.type
_entity_poly.pdbx_seq_one_letter_code
_entity_poly.pdbx_strand_id
1 'polypeptide(L)'
;VTDSFVNIYPMGQVISDKSLTSDDYTESYAGALANAMLRYPNVVRGGHPIQKFSAIGFKAKELMLNHTPESYAYNVLKIMSESGGRNLKIGPDEKVVGVGTTHVAIGLLEYEQKRLVRGINFKDNKENVVSFERNWAGGCGKGFNNFLPLYHERGAIVREGKIGFADSKITDMKMTLEIEIEKLSTNPAYFMCDDTDCINCRLSWKFSDDNILLFSLRNLLRLKIKAIYKALELLVGGKYYPQSTN
;
A
#
# COMPACT_ATOMS: atom_id res chain seq x y z
N VAL A 1 11.48 -8.78 -7.68
CA VAL A 1 10.34 -8.86 -6.74
C VAL A 1 9.16 -8.16 -7.42
N THR A 2 7.95 -8.67 -7.26
CA THR A 2 6.71 -8.01 -7.70
C THR A 2 5.75 -7.93 -6.53
N ASP A 3 4.94 -6.88 -6.51
CA ASP A 3 3.72 -6.83 -5.74
C ASP A 3 2.82 -8.01 -6.13
N SER A 4 2.15 -8.63 -5.16
CA SER A 4 1.27 -9.78 -5.37
C SER A 4 0.03 -9.72 -4.47
N PHE A 5 -0.47 -8.50 -4.27
CA PHE A 5 -1.57 -8.16 -3.36
C PHE A 5 -2.83 -8.96 -3.63
N VAL A 6 -3.54 -9.34 -2.56
CA VAL A 6 -4.82 -10.04 -2.63
C VAL A 6 -5.97 -9.15 -2.17
N ASN A 7 -7.18 -9.46 -2.65
CA ASN A 7 -8.38 -8.72 -2.27
C ASN A 7 -8.68 -8.86 -0.78
N ILE A 8 -9.35 -7.85 -0.23
CA ILE A 8 -9.79 -7.83 1.17
C ILE A 8 -11.26 -7.44 1.27
N TYR A 9 -11.94 -8.01 2.25
CA TYR A 9 -13.39 -7.98 2.39
C TYR A 9 -13.79 -7.42 3.76
N PRO A 10 -15.03 -6.92 3.93
CA PRO A 10 -15.56 -6.57 5.25
C PRO A 10 -15.42 -7.75 6.23
N MET A 11 -14.97 -7.50 7.46
CA MET A 11 -14.68 -8.60 8.40
C MET A 11 -15.87 -9.49 8.71
N GLY A 12 -17.10 -8.96 8.74
CA GLY A 12 -18.30 -9.78 8.89
C GLY A 12 -18.44 -10.83 7.78
N GLN A 13 -18.09 -10.48 6.54
CA GLN A 13 -18.08 -11.41 5.41
C GLN A 13 -16.98 -12.46 5.56
N VAL A 14 -15.77 -12.02 5.91
CA VAL A 14 -14.59 -12.90 6.14
C VAL A 14 -14.90 -13.95 7.21
N ILE A 15 -15.56 -13.57 8.30
CA ILE A 15 -15.93 -14.48 9.38
C ILE A 15 -17.01 -15.47 8.92
N SER A 16 -17.99 -15.03 8.13
CA SER A 16 -19.09 -15.88 7.67
C SER A 16 -18.72 -16.83 6.52
N ASP A 17 -17.73 -16.46 5.70
CA ASP A 17 -17.38 -17.16 4.47
C ASP A 17 -15.90 -17.57 4.48
N LYS A 18 -15.67 -18.83 4.84
CA LYS A 18 -14.32 -19.42 4.86
C LYS A 18 -13.72 -19.59 3.46
N SER A 19 -14.50 -19.47 2.38
CA SER A 19 -13.94 -19.51 1.01
C SER A 19 -13.12 -18.25 0.68
N LEU A 20 -13.29 -17.16 1.43
CA LEU A 20 -12.48 -15.95 1.35
C LEU A 20 -11.11 -16.16 2.01
N THR A 21 -10.36 -17.15 1.54
CA THR A 21 -9.05 -17.56 2.06
C THR A 21 -7.95 -17.23 1.06
N SER A 22 -6.88 -16.62 1.56
CA SER A 22 -5.64 -16.33 0.83
C SER A 22 -4.65 -17.47 1.00
N ASP A 23 -4.10 -17.92 -0.12
CA ASP A 23 -3.07 -18.95 -0.22
C ASP A 23 -2.02 -18.58 -1.28
N ASP A 24 -1.11 -19.49 -1.60
CA ASP A 24 -0.02 -19.24 -2.55
C ASP A 24 -0.49 -19.11 -4.00
N TYR A 25 -1.70 -19.59 -4.31
CA TYR A 25 -2.27 -19.59 -5.66
C TYR A 25 -3.27 -18.44 -5.88
N THR A 26 -3.67 -17.76 -4.82
CA THR A 26 -4.61 -16.64 -4.87
C THR A 26 -4.13 -15.56 -5.83
N GLU A 27 -4.93 -15.26 -6.85
CA GLU A 27 -4.56 -14.28 -7.87
C GLU A 27 -4.31 -12.89 -7.29
N SER A 28 -3.37 -12.18 -7.90
CA SER A 28 -3.08 -10.80 -7.52
C SER A 28 -3.88 -9.80 -8.34
N TYR A 29 -4.42 -8.77 -7.70
CA TYR A 29 -5.00 -7.63 -8.43
C TYR A 29 -3.93 -6.66 -8.97
N ALA A 30 -2.64 -6.89 -8.71
CA ALA A 30 -1.54 -6.04 -9.19
C ALA A 30 -1.29 -6.15 -10.71
N GLY A 31 -2.01 -7.04 -11.40
CA GLY A 31 -2.05 -7.10 -12.87
C GLY A 31 -1.36 -8.33 -13.46
N ALA A 32 -1.26 -8.34 -14.79
CA ALA A 32 -0.84 -9.53 -15.54
C ALA A 32 0.59 -9.98 -15.23
N LEU A 33 1.54 -9.04 -15.05
CA LEU A 33 2.93 -9.39 -14.74
C LEU A 33 3.05 -10.13 -13.39
N ALA A 34 2.36 -9.64 -12.36
CA ALA A 34 2.34 -10.28 -11.05
C ALA A 34 1.80 -11.72 -11.14
N ASN A 35 0.67 -11.91 -11.84
CA ASN A 35 0.07 -13.23 -12.00
C ASN A 35 0.87 -14.18 -12.89
N ALA A 36 1.56 -13.67 -13.92
CA ALA A 36 2.50 -14.45 -14.72
C ALA A 36 3.70 -14.90 -13.87
N MET A 37 4.23 -14.02 -13.02
CA MET A 37 5.35 -14.34 -12.13
C MET A 37 4.98 -15.41 -11.10
N LEU A 38 3.74 -15.43 -10.60
CA LEU A 38 3.23 -16.48 -9.71
C LEU A 38 3.26 -17.89 -10.33
N ARG A 39 3.25 -17.98 -11.67
CA ARG A 39 3.29 -19.26 -12.41
C ARG A 39 4.70 -19.63 -12.86
N TYR A 40 5.70 -18.78 -12.60
CA TYR A 40 7.05 -18.99 -13.08
C TYR A 40 7.81 -20.03 -12.22
N PRO A 41 8.61 -20.93 -12.82
CA PRO A 41 9.40 -21.89 -12.06
C PRO A 41 10.31 -21.21 -11.03
N ASN A 42 10.37 -21.76 -9.81
CA ASN A 42 11.18 -21.25 -8.70
C ASN A 42 10.77 -19.87 -8.15
N VAL A 43 9.57 -19.39 -8.45
CA VAL A 43 9.00 -18.25 -7.72
C VAL A 43 8.82 -18.63 -6.25
N VAL A 44 9.15 -17.69 -5.37
CA VAL A 44 8.85 -17.76 -3.94
C VAL A 44 7.85 -16.65 -3.65
N ARG A 45 6.75 -16.98 -2.98
CA ARG A 45 5.73 -16.01 -2.55
C ARG A 45 5.79 -15.82 -1.04
N GLY A 46 5.58 -14.59 -0.58
CA GLY A 46 5.50 -14.27 0.84
C GLY A 46 4.23 -14.83 1.50
N GLY A 47 4.35 -15.20 2.78
CA GLY A 47 3.27 -15.80 3.58
C GLY A 47 2.28 -14.78 4.18
N HIS A 48 2.54 -13.48 4.09
CA HIS A 48 1.68 -12.44 4.64
C HIS A 48 0.26 -12.54 4.04
N PRO A 49 -0.85 -12.56 4.82
CA PRO A 49 -2.17 -12.92 4.29
C PRO A 49 -2.70 -11.99 3.20
N ILE A 50 -2.43 -10.69 3.31
CA ILE A 50 -2.97 -9.64 2.43
C ILE A 50 -1.90 -9.03 1.50
N GLN A 51 -0.86 -8.44 2.08
CA GLN A 51 0.14 -7.64 1.37
C GLN A 51 1.21 -8.49 0.68
N LYS A 52 0.86 -9.56 -0.03
CA LYS A 52 1.87 -10.49 -0.56
C LYS A 52 2.82 -9.84 -1.58
N PHE A 53 4.05 -10.35 -1.59
CA PHE A 53 5.04 -10.14 -2.66
C PHE A 53 5.47 -11.49 -3.24
N SER A 54 6.03 -11.45 -4.44
CA SER A 54 6.67 -12.63 -5.05
C SER A 54 8.08 -12.28 -5.54
N ALA A 55 9.00 -13.23 -5.44
CA ALA A 55 10.40 -13.06 -5.81
C ALA A 55 10.93 -14.27 -6.57
N ILE A 56 11.83 -14.00 -7.52
CA ILE A 56 12.64 -14.99 -8.22
C ILE A 56 14.10 -14.54 -8.08
N GLY A 57 15.02 -15.48 -7.86
CA GLY A 57 16.45 -15.23 -7.80
C GLY A 57 17.07 -15.50 -6.44
N PHE A 58 18.36 -15.16 -6.31
CA PHE A 58 19.21 -15.56 -5.20
C PHE A 58 18.66 -15.17 -3.81
N LYS A 59 18.11 -13.95 -3.66
CA LYS A 59 17.54 -13.46 -2.40
C LYS A 59 16.04 -13.77 -2.21
N ALA A 60 15.41 -14.55 -3.09
CA ALA A 60 13.96 -14.74 -3.06
C ALA A 60 13.45 -15.36 -1.75
N LYS A 61 14.11 -16.42 -1.26
CA LYS A 61 13.75 -17.07 0.00
C LYS A 61 13.95 -16.15 1.20
N GLU A 62 15.08 -15.44 1.26
CA GLU A 62 15.41 -14.48 2.31
C GLU A 62 14.34 -13.39 2.45
N LEU A 63 13.90 -12.82 1.33
CA LEU A 63 12.92 -11.74 1.32
C LEU A 63 11.49 -12.23 1.62
N MET A 64 11.11 -13.41 1.11
CA MET A 64 9.71 -13.86 1.15
C MET A 64 9.37 -14.68 2.39
N LEU A 65 10.27 -15.55 2.86
CA LEU A 65 9.96 -16.46 3.98
C LEU A 65 9.83 -15.72 5.32
N ASN A 66 10.47 -14.56 5.46
CA ASN A 66 10.34 -13.70 6.62
C ASN A 66 9.12 -12.76 6.54
N HIS A 67 8.37 -12.78 5.43
CA HIS A 67 7.18 -11.96 5.25
C HIS A 67 5.93 -12.73 5.66
N THR A 68 5.71 -12.78 6.98
CA THR A 68 4.64 -13.54 7.65
C THR A 68 3.49 -12.63 8.12
N PRO A 69 2.37 -13.15 8.64
CA PRO A 69 1.30 -12.33 9.23
C PRO A 69 1.76 -11.38 10.35
N GLU A 70 2.82 -11.74 11.07
CA GLU A 70 3.40 -10.95 12.18
C GLU A 70 4.32 -9.83 11.69
N SER A 71 4.81 -9.94 10.45
CA SER A 71 5.68 -8.93 9.85
C SER A 71 4.90 -7.70 9.41
N TYR A 72 5.54 -6.53 9.43
CA TYR A 72 4.93 -5.33 8.86
C TYR A 72 4.63 -5.53 7.36
N ALA A 73 3.48 -5.04 6.91
CA ALA A 73 2.95 -5.28 5.56
C ALA A 73 3.95 -4.96 4.45
N TYR A 74 4.74 -3.90 4.57
CA TYR A 74 5.74 -3.48 3.57
C TYR A 74 7.19 -3.80 3.99
N ASN A 75 7.40 -4.73 4.92
CA ASN A 75 8.74 -5.06 5.42
C ASN A 75 9.69 -5.56 4.31
N VAL A 76 9.17 -6.25 3.30
CA VAL A 76 9.95 -6.63 2.10
C VAL A 76 10.58 -5.40 1.43
N LEU A 77 9.80 -4.33 1.25
CA LEU A 77 10.28 -3.10 0.63
C LEU A 77 11.30 -2.37 1.52
N LYS A 78 11.12 -2.43 2.84
CA LYS A 78 12.09 -1.92 3.82
C LYS A 78 13.45 -2.60 3.63
N ILE A 79 13.46 -3.95 3.68
CA ILE A 79 14.69 -4.75 3.51
C ILE A 79 15.32 -4.49 2.14
N MET A 80 14.51 -4.39 1.07
CA MET A 80 15.02 -4.03 -0.25
C MET A 80 15.68 -2.65 -0.26
N SER A 81 15.08 -1.65 0.39
CA SER A 81 15.65 -0.29 0.47
C SER A 81 16.99 -0.29 1.20
N GLU A 82 17.09 -1.02 2.32
CA GLU A 82 18.30 -1.11 3.14
C GLU A 82 19.44 -1.91 2.48
N SER A 83 19.10 -2.82 1.56
CA SER A 83 20.05 -3.74 0.92
C SER A 83 20.46 -3.33 -0.50
N GLY A 84 20.23 -2.07 -0.89
CA GLY A 84 20.62 -1.54 -2.22
C GLY A 84 19.64 -1.88 -3.34
N GLY A 85 18.37 -2.09 -2.99
CA GLY A 85 17.29 -2.37 -3.92
C GLY A 85 16.98 -1.19 -4.85
N ARG A 86 16.44 -1.53 -6.02
CA ARG A 86 15.93 -0.57 -7.00
C ARG A 86 14.49 -0.90 -7.33
N ASN A 87 13.68 0.13 -7.51
CA ASN A 87 12.31 -0.02 -7.97
C ASN A 87 12.25 0.29 -9.47
N LEU A 88 11.77 -0.68 -10.25
CA LEU A 88 11.45 -0.48 -11.66
C LEU A 88 9.95 -0.25 -11.79
N LYS A 89 9.60 0.97 -12.20
CA LYS A 89 8.23 1.34 -12.52
C LYS A 89 8.01 1.22 -14.03
N ILE A 90 6.98 0.48 -14.44
CA ILE A 90 6.60 0.31 -15.85
C ILE A 90 5.19 0.85 -16.06
N GLY A 91 5.09 2.03 -16.65
CA GLY A 91 3.83 2.76 -16.87
C GLY A 91 3.92 4.23 -16.45
N PRO A 92 2.99 5.07 -16.92
CA PRO A 92 3.03 6.51 -16.69
C PRO A 92 2.73 6.86 -15.22
N ASP A 93 3.17 8.04 -14.76
CA ASP A 93 3.03 8.53 -13.37
C ASP A 93 1.57 8.60 -12.90
N GLU A 94 0.63 8.83 -13.82
CA GLU A 94 -0.79 8.94 -13.50
C GLU A 94 -1.44 7.57 -13.27
N LYS A 95 -0.85 6.48 -13.77
CA LYS A 95 -1.42 5.12 -13.68
C LYS A 95 -0.67 4.21 -12.72
N VAL A 96 0.66 4.28 -12.73
CA VAL A 96 1.52 3.47 -11.86
C VAL A 96 2.20 4.44 -10.91
N VAL A 97 1.78 4.40 -9.65
CA VAL A 97 1.99 5.53 -8.74
C VAL A 97 3.00 5.18 -7.66
N GLY A 98 3.93 6.10 -7.41
CA GLY A 98 4.90 6.00 -6.32
C GLY A 98 5.97 4.91 -6.50
N VAL A 99 6.72 4.67 -5.43
CA VAL A 99 7.92 3.81 -5.38
C VAL A 99 7.78 2.65 -4.38
N GLY A 100 6.59 2.51 -3.77
CA GLY A 100 6.32 1.58 -2.66
C GLY A 100 6.97 1.98 -1.32
N THR A 101 8.15 2.62 -1.35
CA THR A 101 8.87 3.09 -0.15
C THR A 101 8.08 4.11 0.67
N THR A 102 7.16 4.85 0.05
CA THR A 102 6.30 5.79 0.76
C THR A 102 5.49 5.11 1.87
N HIS A 103 5.03 3.88 1.63
CA HIS A 103 4.35 3.10 2.66
C HIS A 103 5.30 2.68 3.79
N VAL A 104 6.56 2.40 3.47
CA VAL A 104 7.59 2.11 4.47
C VAL A 104 7.83 3.35 5.34
N ALA A 105 7.97 4.54 4.75
CA ALA A 105 8.13 5.79 5.48
C ALA A 105 6.93 6.08 6.40
N ILE A 106 5.70 5.90 5.92
CA ILE A 106 4.46 6.01 6.71
C ILE A 106 4.49 5.07 7.92
N GLY A 107 4.93 3.83 7.72
CA GLY A 107 5.05 2.83 8.79
C GLY A 107 6.12 3.19 9.82
N LEU A 108 7.30 3.63 9.37
CA LEU A 108 8.41 4.02 10.24
C LEU A 108 8.11 5.28 11.08
N LEU A 109 7.29 6.18 10.55
CA LEU A 109 6.84 7.39 11.24
C LEU A 109 5.54 7.19 12.04
N GLU A 110 5.05 5.94 12.12
CA GLU A 110 3.88 5.55 12.90
C GLU A 110 2.62 6.35 12.58
N TYR A 111 2.45 6.76 11.32
CA TYR A 111 1.28 7.53 10.92
C TYR A 111 0.01 6.70 10.95
N GLU A 112 -0.98 7.23 11.66
CA GLU A 112 -2.25 6.56 11.85
C GLU A 112 -3.31 7.03 10.84
N GLN A 113 -3.91 6.06 10.16
CA GLN A 113 -4.99 6.25 9.21
C GLN A 113 -6.24 5.51 9.68
N LYS A 114 -7.35 6.24 9.84
CA LYS A 114 -8.69 5.71 9.97
C LYS A 114 -9.09 5.00 8.67
N ARG A 115 -9.47 3.73 8.77
CA ARG A 115 -9.89 2.93 7.62
C ARG A 115 -11.00 1.96 8.03
N LEU A 116 -11.82 1.56 7.07
CA LEU A 116 -12.82 0.51 7.29
C LEU A 116 -12.15 -0.81 7.65
N VAL A 117 -12.72 -1.50 8.63
CA VAL A 117 -12.25 -2.79 9.14
C VAL A 117 -12.45 -3.87 8.06
N ARG A 118 -11.35 -4.36 7.50
CA ARG A 118 -11.33 -5.32 6.39
C ARG A 118 -10.19 -6.30 6.54
N GLY A 119 -10.37 -7.50 6.00
CA GLY A 119 -9.40 -8.58 6.11
C GLY A 119 -9.59 -9.68 5.08
N ILE A 120 -8.95 -10.80 5.33
CA ILE A 120 -9.08 -12.05 4.58
C ILE A 120 -8.78 -13.23 5.51
N ASN A 121 -9.27 -14.43 5.21
CA ASN A 121 -8.82 -15.63 5.90
C ASN A 121 -7.49 -16.12 5.34
N PHE A 122 -6.74 -16.88 6.13
CA PHE A 122 -5.55 -17.61 5.68
C PHE A 122 -5.40 -18.89 6.50
N LYS A 123 -4.52 -19.78 6.07
CA LYS A 123 -4.17 -20.97 6.84
C LYS A 123 -2.97 -20.70 7.73
N ASP A 124 -3.10 -20.97 9.02
CA ASP A 124 -1.96 -20.93 9.96
C ASP A 124 -1.02 -22.14 9.77
N ASN A 125 0.06 -22.18 10.55
CA ASN A 125 1.04 -23.27 10.52
C ASN A 125 0.46 -24.65 10.92
N LYS A 126 -0.77 -24.70 11.41
CA LYS A 126 -1.50 -25.91 11.80
C LYS A 126 -2.66 -26.22 10.84
N GLU A 127 -2.68 -25.59 9.66
CA GLU A 127 -3.72 -25.70 8.64
C GLU A 127 -5.11 -25.21 9.09
N ASN A 128 -5.21 -24.43 10.18
CA ASN A 128 -6.47 -23.84 10.59
C ASN A 128 -6.76 -22.59 9.78
N VAL A 129 -8.02 -22.43 9.35
CA VAL A 129 -8.50 -21.21 8.72
C VAL A 129 -8.71 -20.15 9.79
N VAL A 130 -7.92 -19.08 9.74
CA VAL A 130 -7.94 -17.95 10.68
C VAL A 130 -8.11 -16.63 9.92
N SER A 131 -8.81 -15.68 10.52
CA SER A 131 -9.04 -14.37 9.89
C SER A 131 -7.90 -13.41 10.24
N PHE A 132 -7.45 -12.66 9.24
CA PHE A 132 -6.45 -11.61 9.38
C PHE A 132 -7.04 -10.26 9.00
N GLU A 133 -7.06 -9.34 9.97
CA GLU A 133 -7.47 -7.95 9.78
C GLU A 133 -6.28 -7.11 9.29
N ARG A 134 -6.50 -6.26 8.28
CA ARG A 134 -5.48 -5.29 7.85
C ARG A 134 -5.09 -4.42 9.05
N ASN A 135 -3.80 -4.40 9.39
CA ASN A 135 -3.27 -3.65 10.54
C ASN A 135 -2.34 -2.47 10.19
N TRP A 136 -2.32 -2.01 8.94
CA TRP A 136 -1.49 -0.86 8.49
C TRP A 136 -2.30 0.28 7.86
N ALA A 137 -1.71 1.47 7.90
CA ALA A 137 -2.10 2.62 7.08
C ALA A 137 -1.70 2.41 5.62
N GLY A 138 -2.39 3.05 4.67
CA GLY A 138 -2.00 3.00 3.26
C GLY A 138 -1.73 4.37 2.72
N GLY A 139 -2.76 5.02 2.17
CA GLY A 139 -2.64 6.33 1.55
C GLY A 139 -3.47 6.48 0.29
N CYS A 140 -3.40 7.67 -0.30
CA CYS A 140 -3.96 7.95 -1.61
C CYS A 140 -2.83 7.84 -2.61
N GLY A 141 -2.96 6.94 -3.61
CA GLY A 141 -1.95 6.81 -4.66
C GLY A 141 -1.62 8.17 -5.27
N LYS A 142 -2.62 8.96 -5.68
CA LYS A 142 -2.44 10.26 -6.33
C LYS A 142 -1.41 11.18 -5.65
N GLY A 143 -1.41 11.24 -4.32
CA GLY A 143 -0.54 12.15 -3.57
C GLY A 143 0.90 11.65 -3.40
N PHE A 144 1.19 10.37 -3.66
CA PHE A 144 2.56 9.86 -3.64
C PHE A 144 3.43 10.45 -4.76
N ASN A 145 2.81 10.93 -5.85
CA ASN A 145 3.53 11.61 -6.93
C ASN A 145 4.09 12.97 -6.50
N ASN A 146 3.68 13.53 -5.35
CA ASN A 146 4.24 14.77 -4.82
C ASN A 146 5.74 14.65 -4.53
N PHE A 147 6.27 13.43 -4.33
CA PHE A 147 7.70 13.21 -4.13
C PHE A 147 8.52 13.18 -5.41
N LEU A 148 7.90 13.04 -6.59
CA LEU A 148 8.64 12.92 -7.86
C LEU A 148 9.63 14.08 -8.09
N PRO A 149 9.25 15.37 -7.88
CA PRO A 149 10.20 16.47 -8.02
C PRO A 149 11.42 16.33 -7.09
N LEU A 150 11.23 15.90 -5.84
CA LEU A 150 12.31 15.69 -4.89
C LEU A 150 13.22 14.52 -5.30
N TYR A 151 12.65 13.45 -5.87
CA TYR A 151 13.44 12.34 -6.39
C TYR A 151 14.30 12.76 -7.58
N HIS A 152 13.79 13.62 -8.46
CA HIS A 152 14.56 14.19 -9.57
C HIS A 152 15.68 15.09 -9.05
N GLU A 153 15.35 16.06 -8.20
CA GLU A 153 16.29 17.05 -7.66
C GLU A 153 17.45 16.38 -6.92
N ARG A 154 17.15 15.34 -6.13
CA ARG A 154 18.14 14.65 -5.29
C ARG A 154 18.79 13.44 -5.96
N GLY A 155 18.51 13.20 -7.25
CA GLY A 155 19.14 12.13 -8.01
C GLY A 155 18.70 10.71 -7.63
N ALA A 156 17.54 10.55 -6.97
CA ALA A 156 16.99 9.24 -6.64
C ALA A 156 16.42 8.51 -7.87
N ILE A 157 16.10 9.24 -8.94
CA ILE A 157 15.77 8.66 -10.25
C ILE A 157 17.07 8.34 -10.98
N VAL A 158 17.40 7.04 -11.01
CA VAL A 158 18.62 6.52 -11.62
C VAL A 158 18.57 6.63 -13.14
N ARG A 159 17.40 6.35 -13.72
CA ARG A 159 17.18 6.44 -15.17
C ARG A 159 15.70 6.49 -15.51
N GLU A 160 15.40 7.19 -16.60
CA GLU A 160 14.09 7.18 -17.26
C GLU A 160 14.22 6.74 -18.72
N GLY A 161 13.15 6.20 -19.27
CA GLY A 161 13.09 5.75 -20.64
C GLY A 161 11.80 4.99 -20.94
N LYS A 162 11.86 4.08 -21.91
CA LYS A 162 10.73 3.23 -22.28
C LYS A 162 11.09 1.76 -22.20
N ILE A 163 10.14 0.94 -21.75
CA ILE A 163 10.15 -0.52 -21.89
C ILE A 163 8.99 -0.87 -22.81
N GLY A 164 9.32 -1.30 -24.03
CA GLY A 164 8.35 -1.36 -25.11
C GLY A 164 7.75 0.04 -25.37
N PHE A 165 6.43 0.15 -25.27
CA PHE A 165 5.71 1.43 -25.44
C PHE A 165 5.47 2.18 -24.12
N ALA A 166 5.81 1.60 -22.97
CA ALA A 166 5.49 2.16 -21.67
C ALA A 166 6.61 3.07 -21.15
N ASP A 167 6.26 4.29 -20.74
CA ASP A 167 7.16 5.15 -19.97
C ASP A 167 7.56 4.43 -18.68
N SER A 168 8.85 4.42 -18.40
CA SER A 168 9.42 3.60 -17.33
C SER A 168 10.54 4.35 -16.63
N LYS A 169 10.71 4.09 -15.34
CA LYS A 169 11.78 4.68 -14.54
C LYS A 169 12.32 3.70 -13.51
N ILE A 170 13.61 3.81 -13.26
CA ILE A 170 14.31 3.09 -12.21
C ILE A 170 14.70 4.09 -11.14
N THR A 171 14.33 3.80 -9.90
CA THR A 171 14.70 4.61 -8.73
C THR A 171 15.53 3.81 -7.75
N ASP A 172 16.41 4.50 -7.04
CA ASP A 172 17.14 3.96 -5.90
C ASP A 172 16.22 3.96 -4.67
N MET A 173 15.92 2.77 -4.13
CA MET A 173 14.93 2.65 -3.05
C MET A 173 15.44 3.23 -1.73
N LYS A 174 16.77 3.20 -1.48
CA LYS A 174 17.34 3.79 -0.28
C LYS A 174 17.15 5.30 -0.31
N MET A 175 17.51 5.94 -1.42
CA MET A 175 17.38 7.38 -1.58
C MET A 175 15.91 7.82 -1.53
N THR A 176 14.99 7.10 -2.18
CA THR A 176 13.56 7.47 -2.11
C THR A 176 13.02 7.37 -0.69
N LEU A 177 13.39 6.31 0.05
CA LEU A 177 12.98 6.15 1.45
C LEU A 177 13.54 7.26 2.36
N GLU A 178 14.82 7.62 2.21
CA GLU A 178 15.45 8.70 2.99
C GLU A 178 14.77 10.06 2.73
N ILE A 179 14.50 10.37 1.46
CA ILE A 179 13.77 11.58 1.05
C ILE A 179 12.36 11.61 1.67
N GLU A 180 11.64 10.49 1.62
CA GLU A 180 10.31 10.38 2.18
C GLU A 180 10.30 10.56 3.69
N ILE A 181 11.19 9.88 4.42
CA ILE A 181 11.29 10.02 5.88
C ILE A 181 11.61 11.46 6.26
N GLU A 182 12.62 12.08 5.63
CA GLU A 182 13.01 13.47 5.92
C GLU A 182 11.82 14.42 5.72
N LYS A 183 11.15 14.30 4.56
CA LYS A 183 10.08 15.22 4.20
C LYS A 183 8.83 15.02 5.05
N LEU A 184 8.47 13.78 5.34
CA LEU A 184 7.30 13.47 6.15
C LEU A 184 7.52 13.86 7.61
N SER A 185 8.71 13.65 8.16
CA SER A 185 9.03 14.06 9.55
C SER A 185 8.77 15.54 9.83
N THR A 186 8.86 16.40 8.82
CA THR A 186 8.59 17.84 8.93
C THR A 186 7.23 18.26 8.39
N ASN A 187 6.66 17.53 7.44
CA ASN A 187 5.34 17.79 6.86
C ASN A 187 4.58 16.47 6.62
N PRO A 188 3.82 15.98 7.63
CA PRO A 188 3.04 14.75 7.51
C PRO A 188 2.03 14.75 6.36
N ALA A 189 1.54 15.93 5.96
CA ALA A 189 0.56 16.08 4.89
C ALA A 189 1.17 16.11 3.48
N TYR A 190 2.50 16.06 3.33
CA TYR A 190 3.16 16.25 2.04
C TYR A 190 2.70 15.26 0.95
N PHE A 191 2.34 14.03 1.33
CA PHE A 191 1.88 13.00 0.40
C PHE A 191 0.37 13.05 0.13
N MET A 192 -0.35 14.08 0.61
CA MET A 192 -1.78 14.24 0.33
C MET A 192 -2.02 14.83 -1.05
N CYS A 193 -3.02 14.34 -1.77
CA CYS A 193 -3.41 14.92 -3.06
C CYS A 193 -4.23 16.19 -2.87
N ASP A 194 -4.28 17.03 -3.89
CA ASP A 194 -5.06 18.28 -3.88
C ASP A 194 -6.58 18.08 -4.06
N ASP A 195 -7.01 16.85 -4.35
CA ASP A 195 -8.42 16.51 -4.51
C ASP A 195 -9.20 16.75 -3.21
N THR A 196 -9.93 17.86 -3.18
CA THR A 196 -10.79 18.25 -2.05
C THR A 196 -11.84 17.19 -1.72
N ASP A 197 -12.20 16.29 -2.63
CA ASP A 197 -13.20 15.25 -2.36
C ASP A 197 -12.56 13.90 -1.99
N CYS A 198 -11.24 13.87 -1.77
CA CYS A 198 -10.52 12.67 -1.38
C CYS A 198 -10.70 12.35 0.11
N ILE A 199 -11.53 11.36 0.41
CA ILE A 199 -11.76 10.86 1.79
C ILE A 199 -10.43 10.45 2.45
N ASN A 200 -9.53 9.80 1.72
CA ASN A 200 -8.24 9.37 2.27
C ASN A 200 -7.40 10.58 2.72
N CYS A 201 -7.32 11.64 1.93
CA CYS A 201 -6.47 12.79 2.26
C CYS A 201 -7.16 13.82 3.16
N ARG A 202 -8.49 13.85 3.21
CA ARG A 202 -9.24 14.90 3.91
C ARG A 202 -9.85 14.45 5.23
N LEU A 203 -10.13 13.16 5.42
CA LEU A 203 -10.88 12.69 6.59
C LEU A 203 -10.26 11.48 7.29
N SER A 204 -9.24 10.86 6.71
CA SER A 204 -8.77 9.55 7.17
C SER A 204 -7.49 9.59 7.99
N TRP A 205 -6.66 10.62 7.92
CA TRP A 205 -5.44 10.69 8.73
C TRP A 205 -5.69 11.44 10.04
N LYS A 206 -4.94 11.13 11.10
CA LYS A 206 -5.03 11.91 12.35
C LYS A 206 -4.72 13.40 12.16
N PHE A 207 -3.85 13.72 11.20
CA PHE A 207 -3.49 15.09 10.82
C PHE A 207 -4.30 15.62 9.63
N SER A 208 -5.38 14.93 9.22
CA SER A 208 -6.33 15.51 8.27
C SER A 208 -7.06 16.69 8.92
N ASP A 209 -7.25 17.76 8.14
CA ASP A 209 -7.76 19.05 8.60
C ASP A 209 -9.22 19.32 8.20
N ASP A 210 -9.81 18.50 7.33
CA ASP A 210 -11.19 18.68 6.88
C ASP A 210 -12.20 18.12 7.91
N ASN A 211 -13.37 18.73 7.95
CA ASN A 211 -14.47 18.30 8.80
C ASN A 211 -15.50 17.55 7.95
N ILE A 212 -16.04 16.45 8.48
CA ILE A 212 -17.10 15.67 7.81
C ILE A 212 -18.28 16.52 7.34
N LEU A 213 -18.68 17.55 8.09
CA LEU A 213 -19.78 18.44 7.74
C LEU A 213 -19.44 19.29 6.51
N LEU A 214 -18.25 19.92 6.50
CA LEU A 214 -17.78 20.74 5.39
C LEU A 214 -17.53 19.87 4.14
N PHE A 215 -16.89 18.72 4.33
CA PHE A 215 -16.71 17.72 3.30
C PHE A 215 -18.05 17.29 2.68
N SER A 216 -19.05 17.01 3.52
CA SER A 216 -20.38 16.58 3.06
C SER A 216 -21.13 17.69 2.35
N LEU A 217 -21.10 18.92 2.87
CA LEU A 217 -21.73 20.08 2.23
C LEU A 217 -21.13 20.34 0.85
N ARG A 218 -19.79 20.37 0.75
CA ARG A 218 -19.07 20.54 -0.53
C ARG A 218 -19.46 19.45 -1.54
N ASN A 219 -19.50 18.20 -1.10
CA ASN A 219 -19.85 17.07 -1.97
C ASN A 219 -21.34 17.04 -2.34
N LEU A 220 -22.23 17.53 -1.48
CA LEU A 220 -23.66 17.66 -1.77
C LEU A 220 -23.90 18.71 -2.86
N LEU A 221 -23.26 19.87 -2.76
CA LEU A 221 -23.32 20.92 -3.80
C LEU A 221 -22.81 20.44 -5.17
N ARG A 222 -21.89 19.46 -5.17
CA ARG A 222 -21.34 18.81 -6.38
C ARG A 222 -22.07 17.53 -6.78
N LEU A 223 -23.18 17.19 -6.11
CA LEU A 223 -23.99 15.97 -6.33
C LEU A 223 -23.17 14.65 -6.20
N LYS A 224 -22.08 14.66 -5.43
CA LYS A 224 -21.22 13.50 -5.18
C LYS A 224 -21.71 12.67 -3.99
N ILE A 225 -22.95 12.19 -4.06
CA ILE A 225 -23.62 11.46 -2.96
C ILE A 225 -22.80 10.23 -2.50
N LYS A 226 -22.16 9.52 -3.43
CA LYS A 226 -21.29 8.36 -3.11
C LYS A 226 -20.11 8.73 -2.20
N ALA A 227 -19.56 9.94 -2.32
CA ALA A 227 -18.46 10.39 -1.47
C ALA A 227 -18.95 10.65 -0.04
N ILE A 228 -20.14 11.25 0.10
CA ILE A 228 -20.78 11.49 1.39
C ILE A 228 -21.05 10.17 2.10
N TYR A 229 -21.65 9.20 1.41
CA TYR A 229 -21.93 7.87 1.98
C TYR A 229 -20.65 7.20 2.50
N LYS A 230 -19.58 7.17 1.70
CA LYS A 230 -18.30 6.59 2.10
C LYS A 230 -17.66 7.33 3.28
N ALA A 231 -17.82 8.65 3.35
CA ALA A 231 -17.30 9.45 4.45
C ALA A 231 -18.05 9.13 5.76
N LEU A 232 -19.37 8.96 5.70
CA LEU A 232 -20.19 8.50 6.84
C LEU A 232 -19.84 7.07 7.24
N GLU A 233 -19.65 6.16 6.28
CA GLU A 233 -19.21 4.78 6.54
C GLU A 233 -17.87 4.77 7.28
N LEU A 234 -16.92 5.61 6.86
CA LEU A 234 -15.63 5.75 7.54
C LEU A 234 -15.78 6.36 8.94
N LEU A 235 -16.69 7.32 9.13
CA LEU A 235 -16.93 7.95 10.43
C LEU A 235 -17.43 6.92 11.45
N VAL A 236 -18.43 6.12 11.07
CA VAL A 236 -19.12 5.15 11.95
C VAL A 236 -18.33 3.86 12.13
N GLY A 237 -17.81 3.29 11.03
CA GLY A 237 -17.20 1.96 11.01
C GLY A 237 -15.67 1.94 10.85
N GLY A 238 -15.01 3.10 10.81
CA GLY A 238 -13.57 3.20 10.64
C GLY A 238 -12.79 3.05 11.94
N LYS A 239 -11.65 2.37 11.87
CA LYS A 239 -10.66 2.21 12.95
C LYS A 239 -9.30 2.77 12.50
N TYR A 240 -8.54 3.35 13.42
CA TYR A 240 -7.17 3.82 13.12
C TYR A 240 -6.19 2.65 13.02
N TYR A 241 -5.31 2.72 12.01
CA TYR A 241 -4.22 1.78 11.76
C TYR A 241 -2.90 2.51 11.49
N PRO A 242 -1.75 2.01 12.00
CA PRO A 242 -1.66 0.89 12.93
C PRO A 242 -2.40 1.19 14.25
N GLN A 243 -2.83 0.16 14.96
CA GLN A 243 -3.45 0.38 16.27
C GLN A 243 -2.31 0.70 17.23
N SER A 244 -2.31 1.90 17.81
CA SER A 244 -1.37 2.26 18.86
C SER A 244 -1.44 1.23 19.98
N THR A 245 -0.31 0.63 20.35
CA THR A 245 -0.18 -0.17 21.58
C THR A 245 -0.20 0.77 22.78
N ASN A 246 -1.37 1.32 23.11
CA ASN A 246 -1.62 2.02 24.36
C ASN A 246 -2.16 1.04 25.40
#